data_AF-A0A6G9ZZW4-F1
#
_entry.id   AF-A0A6G9ZZW4-F1
#
_cell.length_a   1.000
_cell.length_b   1.000
_cell.length_c   1.000
_cell.angle_alpha   90.00
_cell.angle_beta   90.00
_cell.angle_gamma   90.00
#
_symmetry.space_group_name_H-M   'P 1'
#
loop_
_entity.id
_entity.type
_entity.pdbx_description
1 polymer ?
#
loop_
_entity_poly.entity_id
_entity_poly.type
_entity_poly.pdbx_seq_one_letter_code
_entity_poly.pdbx_strand_id
1 'polypeptide(L)'
;MKKQNKHMQSEWDKELEEIKKCVKQGNVLSSHILDRLEERGISIMDLVAAILQGEIVEGYDVAQYPNYRNPNMIRNLIGMDTQGRKLKIGVAIEFNGSQLIVRNLTTVFDVSSKVEYLVG
;
A
#
# COMPACT_ATOMS: atom_id res chain seq x y z
N MET A 1 10.05 -24.17 6.27
CA MET A 1 8.95 -23.29 5.82
C MET A 1 8.03 -23.00 7.00
N LYS A 2 8.19 -21.83 7.64
CA LYS A 2 7.33 -21.43 8.76
C LYS A 2 5.94 -21.13 8.21
N LYS A 3 4.89 -21.67 8.86
CA LYS A 3 3.49 -21.31 8.64
C LYS A 3 3.35 -19.79 8.79
N GLN A 4 3.54 -19.01 7.72
CA GLN A 4 3.03 -17.64 7.70
C GLN A 4 1.52 -17.76 7.84
N ASN A 5 1.04 -17.13 8.90
CA ASN A 5 -0.21 -17.39 9.60
C ASN A 5 -1.42 -17.20 8.66
N LYS A 6 -2.28 -18.22 8.49
CA LYS A 6 -3.56 -18.06 7.76
C LYS A 6 -4.40 -16.87 8.26
N HIS A 7 -4.27 -16.56 9.56
CA HIS A 7 -4.89 -15.41 10.21
C HIS A 7 -4.36 -14.05 9.69
N MET A 8 -3.08 -13.96 9.34
CA MET A 8 -2.49 -12.71 8.85
C MET A 8 -2.99 -12.40 7.43
N GLN A 9 -3.09 -13.44 6.60
CA GLN A 9 -3.64 -13.32 5.24
C GLN A 9 -5.11 -12.87 5.27
N SER A 10 -5.94 -13.47 6.12
CA SER A 10 -7.36 -13.08 6.21
C SER A 10 -7.58 -11.65 6.70
N GLU A 11 -6.66 -11.12 7.50
CA GLU A 11 -6.72 -9.71 7.89
C GLU A 11 -6.28 -8.84 6.72
N TRP A 12 -5.16 -9.14 6.06
CA TRP A 12 -4.70 -8.39 4.88
C TRP A 12 -5.73 -8.34 3.76
N ASP A 13 -6.51 -9.41 3.54
CA ASP A 13 -7.58 -9.40 2.55
C ASP A 13 -8.66 -8.35 2.89
N LYS A 14 -9.04 -8.22 4.18
CA LYS A 14 -9.97 -7.18 4.64
C LYS A 14 -9.38 -5.78 4.52
N GLU A 15 -8.11 -5.62 4.90
CA GLU A 15 -7.40 -4.35 4.78
C GLU A 15 -7.34 -3.90 3.32
N LEU A 16 -7.03 -4.82 2.40
CA LEU A 16 -6.96 -4.56 0.97
C LEU A 16 -8.31 -4.14 0.39
N GLU A 17 -9.40 -4.79 0.79
CA GLU A 17 -10.74 -4.40 0.33
C GLU A 17 -11.14 -2.99 0.80
N GLU A 18 -10.83 -2.61 2.04
CA GLU A 18 -11.05 -1.24 2.50
C GLU A 18 -10.14 -0.24 1.78
N ILE A 19 -8.88 -0.58 1.51
CA ILE A 19 -7.98 0.25 0.68
C ILE A 19 -8.57 0.49 -0.71
N LYS A 20 -9.01 -0.57 -1.39
CA LYS A 20 -9.65 -0.48 -2.72
C LYS A 20 -10.89 0.41 -2.69
N LYS A 21 -11.71 0.30 -1.65
CA LYS A 21 -12.91 1.12 -1.46
C LYS A 21 -12.56 2.60 -1.27
N CYS A 22 -11.59 2.92 -0.41
CA CYS A 22 -11.17 4.30 -0.18
C CYS A 22 -10.57 4.94 -1.44
N VAL A 23 -9.83 4.17 -2.25
CA VAL A 23 -9.30 4.62 -3.54
C VAL A 23 -10.41 4.91 -4.55
N LYS A 24 -11.41 4.04 -4.66
CA LYS A 24 -12.59 4.26 -5.54
C LYS A 24 -13.37 5.53 -5.16
N GLN A 25 -13.34 5.91 -3.88
CA GLN A 25 -13.98 7.13 -3.38
C GLN A 25 -13.10 8.38 -3.49
N GLY A 26 -11.82 8.24 -3.85
CA GLY A 26 -10.87 9.36 -3.95
C GLY A 26 -10.30 9.86 -2.61
N ASN A 27 -10.53 9.13 -1.51
CA ASN A 27 -10.29 9.63 -0.14
C ASN A 27 -8.84 9.50 0.36
N VAL A 28 -7.90 9.02 -0.47
CA VAL A 28 -6.54 8.63 -0.02
C VAL A 28 -5.40 9.45 -0.62
N LEU A 29 -5.72 10.38 -1.52
CA LEU A 29 -4.74 11.19 -2.23
C LEU A 29 -4.47 12.48 -1.45
N SER A 30 -3.25 12.62 -0.93
CA SER A 30 -2.76 13.89 -0.38
C SER A 30 -2.05 14.69 -1.47
N SER A 31 -1.91 16.01 -1.28
CA SER A 31 -1.14 16.88 -2.18
C SER A 31 0.28 16.35 -2.40
N HIS A 32 0.96 15.93 -1.34
CA HIS A 32 2.28 15.31 -1.43
C HIS A 32 2.33 14.13 -2.39
N ILE A 33 1.31 13.27 -2.39
CA ILE A 33 1.27 12.11 -3.28
C ILE A 33 1.00 12.52 -4.72
N LEU A 34 0.18 13.54 -4.95
CA LEU A 34 -0.05 14.07 -6.29
C LEU A 34 1.25 14.61 -6.90
N ASP A 35 2.02 15.40 -6.15
CA ASP A 35 3.33 15.91 -6.58
C ASP A 35 4.27 14.76 -6.95
N ARG A 36 4.31 13.72 -6.10
CA ARG A 36 5.13 12.52 -6.31
C ARG A 36 4.72 11.68 -7.52
N LEU A 37 3.43 11.63 -7.84
CA LEU A 37 2.92 10.94 -9.03
C LEU A 37 3.34 11.69 -10.31
N GLU A 38 3.22 13.01 -10.28
CA GLU A 38 3.64 13.89 -11.38
C GLU A 38 5.14 13.79 -11.65
N GLU A 39 5.97 13.90 -10.61
CA GLU A 39 7.45 13.73 -10.69
C GLU A 39 7.86 12.40 -11.33
N ARG A 40 7.03 11.35 -11.19
CA ARG A 40 7.31 9.98 -11.64
C ARG A 40 6.61 9.61 -12.94
N GLY A 41 5.83 10.51 -13.53
CA GLY A 41 5.05 10.21 -14.73
C GLY A 41 4.07 9.05 -14.51
N ILE A 42 3.48 8.96 -13.31
CA ILE A 42 2.45 7.97 -12.97
C ILE A 42 1.12 8.70 -12.91
N SER A 43 0.16 8.30 -13.74
CA SER A 43 -1.17 8.91 -13.69
C SER A 43 -1.95 8.44 -12.44
N ILE A 44 -2.96 9.22 -12.03
CA ILE A 44 -3.88 8.78 -10.98
C ILE A 44 -4.57 7.47 -11.37
N MET A 45 -4.91 7.30 -12.65
CA MET A 45 -5.53 6.07 -13.16
C MET A 45 -4.60 4.86 -13.06
N ASP A 46 -3.30 5.05 -13.31
CA ASP A 46 -2.27 4.02 -13.15
C ASP A 46 -2.14 3.55 -11.70
N LEU A 47 -2.10 4.51 -10.78
CA LEU A 47 -2.09 4.24 -9.35
C LEU A 47 -3.36 3.47 -8.92
N VAL A 48 -4.54 3.94 -9.35
CA VAL A 48 -5.82 3.28 -9.02
C VAL A 48 -5.84 1.85 -9.56
N ALA A 49 -5.45 1.64 -10.83
CA ALA A 49 -5.38 0.33 -11.43
C ALA A 49 -4.46 -0.62 -10.63
N ALA A 50 -3.28 -0.13 -10.26
CA ALA A 50 -2.33 -0.89 -9.47
C ALA A 50 -2.89 -1.26 -8.08
N ILE A 51 -3.60 -0.37 -7.40
CA ILE A 51 -4.21 -0.71 -6.10
C ILE A 51 -5.35 -1.72 -6.26
N LEU A 52 -6.18 -1.57 -7.30
CA LEU A 52 -7.34 -2.46 -7.52
C LEU A 52 -6.95 -3.88 -7.91
N GLN A 53 -5.83 -4.05 -8.61
CA GLN A 53 -5.33 -5.36 -9.05
C GLN A 53 -4.23 -5.91 -8.13
N GLY A 54 -3.75 -5.09 -7.19
CA GLY A 54 -2.60 -5.41 -6.37
C GLY A 54 -2.92 -6.28 -5.16
N GLU A 55 -1.85 -6.70 -4.50
CA GLU A 55 -1.87 -7.47 -3.27
C GLU A 55 -0.96 -6.84 -2.21
N ILE A 56 -1.27 -7.05 -0.94
CA ILE A 56 -0.37 -6.68 0.16
C ILE A 56 0.74 -7.74 0.21
N VAL A 57 1.99 -7.30 0.01
CA VAL A 57 3.15 -8.21 -0.01
C VAL A 57 4.00 -8.10 1.25
N GLU A 58 3.89 -6.99 1.97
CA GLU A 58 4.67 -6.71 3.15
C GLU A 58 3.92 -5.73 4.06
N GLY A 59 3.99 -5.98 5.35
CA GLY A 59 3.42 -5.13 6.38
C GLY A 59 3.95 -5.54 7.74
N TYR A 60 4.13 -4.57 8.63
CA TYR A 60 4.46 -4.86 10.02
C TYR A 60 3.22 -5.41 10.72
N ASP A 61 3.36 -6.58 11.34
CA ASP A 61 2.29 -7.31 12.02
C ASP A 61 1.85 -6.57 13.29
N VAL A 62 0.52 -6.56 13.50
CA VAL A 62 -0.15 -6.12 14.72
C VAL A 62 0.33 -6.93 15.93
N ALA A 63 0.76 -8.18 15.73
CA ALA A 63 1.19 -9.10 16.78
C ALA A 63 2.70 -9.10 17.07
N GLN A 64 3.52 -8.35 16.33
CA GLN A 64 4.98 -8.26 16.60
C GLN A 64 5.35 -7.21 17.65
N TYR A 65 4.40 -6.40 18.11
CA TYR A 65 4.57 -5.58 19.30
C TYR A 65 4.11 -6.38 20.52
N PRO A 66 5.01 -6.76 21.45
CA PRO A 66 4.71 -7.75 22.46
C PRO A 66 3.58 -7.38 23.44
N ASN A 67 3.02 -6.17 23.41
CA ASN A 67 1.92 -5.76 24.29
C ASN A 67 0.93 -4.73 23.69
N TYR A 68 0.98 -4.41 22.39
CA TYR A 68 0.13 -3.35 21.82
C TYR A 68 -0.18 -3.56 20.34
N ARG A 69 -1.39 -3.21 19.88
CA ARG A 69 -1.64 -3.04 18.43
C ARG A 69 -0.85 -1.83 17.97
N ASN A 70 0.02 -1.95 16.97
CA ASN A 70 0.57 -0.76 16.31
C ASN A 70 -0.60 0.02 15.71
N PRO A 71 -0.93 1.23 16.22
CA PRO A 71 -2.05 2.00 15.70
C PRO A 71 -1.76 2.56 14.31
N ASN A 72 -0.48 2.69 13.93
CA ASN A 72 -0.04 3.27 12.67
C ASN A 72 0.65 2.21 11.81
N MET A 73 -0.16 1.45 11.10
CA MET A 73 0.32 0.36 10.25
C MET A 73 0.64 0.89 8.85
N ILE A 74 1.73 0.42 8.28
CA ILE A 74 2.05 0.65 6.86
C ILE A 74 1.98 -0.69 6.13
N ARG A 75 1.29 -0.70 4.99
CA ARG A 75 1.21 -1.82 4.06
C ARG A 75 1.89 -1.46 2.76
N ASN A 76 2.75 -2.35 2.29
CA ASN A 76 3.31 -2.28 0.95
C ASN A 76 2.44 -3.14 0.04
N LEU A 77 1.82 -2.49 -0.93
CA LEU A 77 1.07 -3.13 -2.00
C LEU A 77 1.96 -3.22 -3.23
N ILE A 78 1.82 -4.31 -3.97
CA ILE A 78 2.36 -4.44 -5.32
C ILE A 78 1.20 -4.68 -6.26
N GLY A 79 1.14 -3.90 -7.34
CA GLY A 79 0.13 -4.07 -8.38
C GLY A 79 0.62 -3.58 -9.74
N MET A 80 -0.19 -3.82 -10.77
CA MET A 80 0.13 -3.45 -12.15
C MET A 80 -0.67 -2.22 -12.54
N ASP A 81 0.00 -1.23 -13.13
CA ASP A 81 -0.69 -0.08 -13.71
C ASP A 81 -1.38 -0.40 -15.04
N THR A 82 -1.98 0.61 -15.69
CA THR A 82 -2.73 0.40 -16.94
C THR A 82 -1.82 0.04 -18.13
N GLN A 83 -0.51 0.25 -17.99
CA GLN A 83 0.50 -0.02 -19.01
C GLN A 83 1.28 -1.31 -18.74
N GLY A 84 0.96 -2.02 -17.65
CA GLY A 84 1.66 -3.24 -17.25
C GLY A 84 2.99 -2.97 -16.53
N ARG A 85 3.24 -1.75 -16.03
CA ARG A 85 4.35 -1.47 -15.12
C ARG A 85 3.96 -1.93 -13.72
N LYS A 86 4.90 -2.55 -13.01
CA LYS A 86 4.71 -2.94 -11.62
C LYS A 86 4.95 -1.73 -10.71
N LEU A 87 3.98 -1.38 -9.88
CA LEU A 87 4.09 -0.31 -8.89
C LEU A 87 4.16 -0.89 -7.47
N LYS A 88 5.06 -0.36 -6.64
CA LYS A 88 5.08 -0.53 -5.18
C LYS A 88 4.43 0.68 -4.54
N ILE A 89 3.41 0.46 -3.73
CA ILE A 89 2.59 1.51 -3.13
C ILE A 89 2.57 1.31 -1.61
N GLY A 90 3.06 2.29 -0.87
CA GLY A 90 2.96 2.32 0.58
C GLY A 90 1.64 2.95 1.00
N VAL A 91 0.89 2.27 1.87
CA VAL A 91 -0.41 2.72 2.38
C VAL A 91 -0.36 2.77 3.89
N ALA A 92 -0.64 3.93 4.48
CA ALA A 92 -0.83 4.07 5.92
C ALA A 92 -2.29 3.75 6.27
N ILE A 93 -2.46 2.82 7.21
CA ILE A 93 -3.74 2.41 7.74
C ILE A 93 -3.71 2.51 9.27
N GLU A 94 -4.83 2.87 9.86
CA GLU A 94 -5.02 2.98 11.30
C GLU A 94 -6.17 2.09 11.75
N PHE A 95 -6.06 1.53 12.95
CA PHE A 95 -7.18 0.84 13.60
C PHE A 95 -7.63 1.61 14.83
N ASN A 96 -8.83 2.18 14.81
CA ASN A 96 -9.33 3.04 15.89
C ASN A 96 -10.03 2.28 17.04
N GLY A 97 -9.93 0.94 17.07
CA GLY A 97 -10.63 0.08 18.03
C GLY A 97 -11.87 -0.60 17.46
N SER A 98 -12.50 0.00 16.45
CA SER A 98 -13.76 -0.50 15.86
C SER A 98 -13.66 -0.73 14.36
N GLN A 99 -12.87 0.08 13.65
CA GLN A 99 -12.76 0.08 12.20
C GLN A 99 -11.34 0.35 11.74
N LEU A 100 -11.03 -0.15 10.54
CA LEU A 100 -9.82 0.20 9.81
C LEU A 100 -10.06 1.50 9.04
N ILE A 101 -9.12 2.42 9.15
CA ILE A 101 -9.12 3.72 8.49
C ILE A 101 -7.90 3.78 7.58
N VAL A 102 -8.12 3.95 6.29
CA VAL A 102 -7.03 4.24 5.35
C VAL A 102 -6.72 5.73 5.46
N ARG A 103 -5.52 6.06 5.96
CA ARG A 103 -5.14 7.44 6.24
C ARG A 103 -4.67 8.16 4.98
N ASN A 104 -3.66 7.59 4.32
CA ASN A 104 -3.07 8.16 3.12
C ASN A 104 -2.17 7.14 2.42
N LEU A 105 -1.91 7.40 1.14
CA LEU A 105 -0.74 6.84 0.48
C LEU A 105 0.52 7.54 1.00
N THR A 106 1.58 6.77 1.23
CA THR A 106 2.87 7.26 1.76
C THR A 106 3.95 7.27 0.70
N THR A 107 3.92 6.32 -0.23
CA THR A 107 4.92 6.16 -1.29
C THR A 107 4.33 5.49 -2.52
N VAL A 108 4.88 5.81 -3.71
CA VAL A 108 4.56 5.15 -4.98
C VAL A 108 5.84 5.09 -5.83
N PHE A 109 6.27 3.90 -6.23
CA PHE A 109 7.47 3.68 -7.04
C PHE A 109 7.22 2.66 -8.15
N ASP A 110 7.81 2.86 -9.33
CA ASP A 110 7.91 1.85 -10.37
C ASP A 110 9.02 0.85 -10.02
N VAL A 111 8.65 -0.42 -9.82
CA VAL A 111 9.58 -1.50 -9.45
C VAL A 111 10.30 -2.10 -10.67
N SER A 112 9.87 -1.72 -11.87
CA SER A 112 10.44 -2.10 -13.16
C SER A 112 11.65 -1.23 -13.52
N SER A 113 11.71 -0.02 -12.93
CA SER A 113 12.85 0.86 -13.07
C SER A 113 14.01 0.30 -12.24
N LYS A 114 15.04 -0.20 -12.92
CA LYS A 114 16.33 -0.53 -12.27
C LYS A 114 16.79 0.75 -11.58
N VAL A 115 16.76 0.78 -10.26
CA VAL A 115 17.60 1.70 -9.49
C VAL A 115 19.03 1.23 -9.77
N GLU A 116 19.68 1.85 -10.74
CA GLU A 116 21.14 1.87 -10.76
C GLU A 116 21.57 2.54 -9.47
N TYR A 117 21.95 1.74 -8.48
CA TYR A 117 22.70 2.24 -7.35
C TYR A 117 24.01 2.78 -7.94
N LEU A 118 24.07 4.08 -8.19
CA LEU A 118 25.33 4.81 -8.26
C LEU A 118 25.93 4.75 -6.85
N VAL A 119 26.65 3.66 -6.59
CA VAL A 119 27.58 3.57 -5.47
C VAL A 119 28.75 4.47 -5.87
N GLY A 120 28.69 5.73 -5.43
CA GLY A 120 29.82 6.65 -5.42
C GLY A 120 30.69 6.43 -4.20
#